data_AF-A0A0G2IXZ2-F1
#
_entry.id   AF-A0A0G2IXZ2-F1
#
_cell.length_a   1.000
_cell.length_b   1.000
_cell.length_c   1.000
_cell.angle_alpha   90.00
_cell.angle_beta   90.00
_cell.angle_gamma   90.00
#
_symmetry.space_group_name_H-M   'P 1'
#
loop_
_entity.id
_entity.type
_entity.pdbx_description
1 polymer ?
#
loop_
_entity_poly.entity_id
_entity_poly.type
_entity_poly.pdbx_seq_one_letter_code
_entity_poly.pdbx_strand_id
1 'polypeptide(L)'
;MRYALRRIALSIKDLAVNEFDLEQLKSLNIRVDPMILDETSPHKPSYFAPYPEHLVLDPDEEALGGAYNGIYDEMEPFTRPANRAYEMNKHLSHYIYYCSLFCEEERTPWTTKCVGDYPFQGLYKYAEPAYGCYRITDLNDPTYPHVKAVMYNNMVATDSTILHGELFPIVRIMITQFWKRKFAHQMVSPVLIISLMGFKARVIEAYFEDQTRSHAPDKYWYMGPPIGDTIRAA
;
A
#
# COMPACT_ATOMS: atom_id res chain seq x y z
N MET A 1 4.84 -12.92 -17.32
CA MET A 1 4.25 -12.11 -16.22
C MET A 1 2.97 -12.65 -15.59
N ARG A 2 1.81 -12.60 -16.27
CA ARG A 2 0.50 -13.01 -15.69
C ARG A 2 0.49 -14.40 -15.05
N TYR A 3 1.13 -15.37 -15.70
CA TYR A 3 1.25 -16.74 -15.19
C TYR A 3 2.15 -16.82 -13.95
N ALA A 4 3.25 -16.08 -13.92
CA ALA A 4 4.17 -16.04 -12.78
C ALA A 4 3.48 -15.49 -11.52
N LEU A 5 2.78 -14.34 -11.64
CA LEU A 5 2.00 -13.77 -10.54
C LEU A 5 0.91 -14.72 -10.05
N ARG A 6 0.22 -15.44 -10.95
CA ARG A 6 -0.75 -16.47 -10.56
C ARG A 6 -0.10 -17.60 -9.75
N ARG A 7 1.07 -18.08 -10.15
CA ARG A 7 1.81 -19.09 -9.37
C ARG A 7 2.22 -18.57 -8.00
N ILE A 8 2.67 -17.32 -7.91
CA ILE A 8 2.99 -16.68 -6.63
C ILE A 8 1.75 -16.60 -5.75
N ALA A 9 0.61 -16.14 -6.28
CA ALA A 9 -0.65 -16.08 -5.54
C ALA A 9 -1.12 -17.45 -5.01
N LEU A 10 -0.95 -18.50 -5.81
CA LEU A 10 -1.24 -19.88 -5.38
C LEU A 10 -0.28 -20.32 -4.28
N SER A 11 1.02 -20.10 -4.47
CA SER A 11 2.05 -20.49 -3.49
C SER A 11 1.87 -19.78 -2.15
N ILE A 12 1.54 -18.49 -2.15
CA ILE A 12 1.20 -17.71 -0.94
C ILE A 12 0.02 -18.35 -0.20
N LYS A 13 -1.03 -18.73 -0.95
CA LYS A 13 -2.22 -19.38 -0.38
C LYS A 13 -1.90 -20.77 0.18
N ASP A 14 -1.10 -21.55 -0.53
CA ASP A 14 -0.76 -22.93 -0.17
C ASP A 14 0.18 -23.01 1.04
N LEU A 15 1.06 -22.01 1.22
CA LEU A 15 1.90 -21.91 2.41
C LEU A 15 1.08 -21.75 3.70
N ALA A 16 -0.14 -21.19 3.61
CA ALA A 16 -1.10 -21.05 4.71
C ALA A 16 -0.51 -20.39 5.97
N VAL A 17 0.51 -19.55 5.80
CA VAL A 17 1.13 -18.76 6.88
C VAL A 17 0.51 -17.37 6.96
N ASN A 18 0.55 -16.79 8.16
CA ASN A 18 0.05 -15.44 8.40
C ASN A 18 1.13 -14.37 8.15
N GLU A 19 2.40 -14.75 8.27
CA GLU A 19 3.57 -13.89 8.09
C GLU A 19 4.63 -14.66 7.29
N PHE A 20 5.38 -13.93 6.47
CA PHE A 20 6.45 -14.46 5.65
C PHE A 20 7.78 -13.89 6.13
N ASP A 21 8.71 -14.77 6.50
CA ASP A 21 10.10 -14.39 6.71
C ASP A 21 10.85 -14.20 5.38
N LEU A 22 12.07 -13.67 5.45
CA LEU A 22 12.89 -13.39 4.27
C LEU A 22 13.25 -14.64 3.45
N GLU A 23 13.39 -15.81 4.08
CA GLU A 23 13.72 -17.06 3.37
C GLU A 23 12.49 -17.60 2.63
N GLN A 24 11.31 -17.52 3.23
CA GLN A 24 10.03 -17.84 2.58
C GLN A 24 9.78 -16.90 1.40
N LEU A 25 9.99 -15.59 1.56
CA LEU A 25 9.87 -14.61 0.48
C LEU A 25 10.85 -14.93 -0.66
N LYS A 26 12.09 -15.24 -0.34
CA LYS A 26 13.11 -15.64 -1.32
C LYS A 26 12.72 -16.92 -2.06
N SER A 27 12.13 -17.92 -1.38
CA SER A 27 11.62 -19.14 -2.01
C SER A 27 10.48 -18.87 -3.01
N LEU A 28 9.74 -17.78 -2.81
CA LEU A 28 8.70 -17.30 -3.72
C LEU A 28 9.23 -16.39 -4.84
N ASN A 29 10.56 -16.17 -4.91
CA ASN A 29 11.21 -15.19 -5.78
C ASN A 29 10.72 -13.75 -5.52
N ILE A 30 10.50 -13.43 -4.24
CA ILE A 30 10.20 -12.10 -3.76
C ILE A 30 11.42 -11.58 -3.01
N ARG A 31 11.91 -10.43 -3.47
CA ARG A 31 12.98 -9.66 -2.84
C ARG A 31 12.35 -8.51 -2.06
N VAL A 32 12.80 -8.33 -0.83
CA VAL A 32 12.43 -7.18 0.00
C VAL A 32 13.66 -6.35 0.24
N ASP A 33 13.57 -5.06 -0.05
CA ASP A 33 14.62 -4.08 0.19
C ASP A 33 14.05 -2.96 1.09
N PRO A 34 14.89 -2.25 1.86
CA PRO A 34 14.43 -1.02 2.51
C PRO A 34 14.01 0.02 1.46
N MET A 35 13.08 0.90 1.84
CA MET A 35 12.74 2.11 1.09
C MET A 35 13.24 3.32 1.85
N ILE A 36 14.03 4.16 1.20
CA ILE A 36 14.54 5.40 1.80
C ILE A 36 13.98 6.57 1.00
N LEU A 37 13.34 7.51 1.69
CA LEU A 37 12.63 8.64 1.07
C LEU A 37 13.55 9.83 0.78
N ASP A 38 14.79 9.52 0.42
CA ASP A 38 15.78 10.47 -0.05
C ASP A 38 15.92 10.29 -1.57
N GLU A 39 15.70 11.35 -2.35
CA GLU A 39 15.78 11.32 -3.81
C GLU A 39 17.16 10.93 -4.35
N THR A 40 18.20 11.07 -3.53
CA THR A 40 19.57 10.68 -3.85
C THR A 40 19.87 9.21 -3.51
N SER A 41 19.01 8.57 -2.72
CA SER A 41 19.20 7.20 -2.29
C SER A 41 18.98 6.20 -3.44
N PRO A 42 19.82 5.15 -3.56
CA PRO A 42 19.54 4.03 -4.46
C PRO A 42 18.31 3.21 -4.02
N HIS A 43 17.79 3.44 -2.83
CA HIS A 43 16.63 2.77 -2.25
C HIS A 43 15.34 3.61 -2.29
N LYS A 44 15.31 4.65 -3.12
CA LYS A 44 14.11 5.48 -3.30
C LYS A 44 12.97 4.74 -4.01
N PRO A 45 11.71 5.20 -3.86
CA PRO A 45 10.60 4.68 -4.64
C PRO A 45 10.88 4.74 -6.15
N SER A 46 10.50 3.70 -6.88
CA SER A 46 10.75 3.55 -8.31
C SER A 46 9.55 3.99 -9.18
N TYR A 47 8.34 3.88 -8.64
CA TYR A 47 7.08 4.06 -9.39
C TYR A 47 6.12 5.08 -8.76
N PHE A 48 6.31 5.43 -7.50
CA PHE A 48 5.50 6.44 -6.82
C PHE A 48 6.37 7.59 -6.32
N ALA A 49 6.23 8.78 -6.90
CA ALA A 49 6.93 9.94 -6.38
C ALA A 49 6.42 10.32 -4.98
N PRO A 50 7.31 10.78 -4.09
CA PRO A 50 6.87 11.41 -2.85
C PRO A 50 6.01 12.64 -3.17
N TYR A 51 5.11 12.98 -2.26
CA TYR A 51 4.40 14.26 -2.36
C TYR A 51 5.36 15.40 -2.03
N PRO A 52 5.38 16.52 -2.79
CA PRO A 52 6.30 17.62 -2.53
C PRO A 52 6.14 18.18 -1.11
N GLU A 53 7.24 18.32 -0.38
CA GLU A 53 7.23 18.73 1.03
C GLU A 53 6.59 20.09 1.24
N HIS A 54 6.82 21.04 0.32
CA HIS A 54 6.24 22.39 0.40
C HIS A 54 4.70 22.41 0.23
N LEU A 55 4.10 21.31 -0.23
CA LEU A 55 2.66 21.14 -0.35
C LEU A 55 2.05 20.31 0.78
N VAL A 56 2.89 19.73 1.63
CA VAL A 56 2.44 19.01 2.82
C VAL A 56 1.94 20.07 3.79
N LEU A 57 0.62 20.17 3.92
CA LEU A 57 0.00 21.05 4.88
C LEU A 57 0.24 20.51 6.30
N ASP A 58 0.50 21.43 7.23
CA ASP A 58 0.55 21.16 8.66
C ASP A 58 -0.73 21.72 9.31
N PRO A 59 -1.86 20.99 9.25
CA PRO A 59 -3.11 21.42 9.84
C PRO A 59 -2.98 21.48 11.36
N ASP A 60 -3.60 22.48 11.97
CA ASP A 60 -3.72 22.53 13.42
C ASP A 60 -4.56 21.34 13.96
N GLU A 61 -4.43 21.09 15.26
CA GLU A 61 -5.14 19.99 15.91
C GLU A 61 -6.66 20.14 15.79
N GLU A 62 -7.19 21.37 15.75
CA GLU A 62 -8.62 21.63 15.62
C GLU A 62 -9.16 21.16 14.26
N ALA A 63 -8.42 21.43 13.17
CA ALA A 63 -8.75 21.00 11.82
C ALA A 63 -8.73 19.47 11.65
N LEU A 64 -7.93 18.76 12.44
CA LEU A 64 -7.87 17.29 12.44
C LEU A 64 -8.80 16.61 13.45
N GLY A 65 -9.49 17.37 14.31
CA GLY A 65 -10.34 16.85 15.37
C GLY A 65 -9.58 16.32 16.59
N GLY A 66 -8.38 16.87 16.85
CA GLY A 66 -7.48 16.58 17.95
C GLY A 66 -6.18 15.86 17.51
N ALA A 67 -5.14 15.96 18.36
CA ALA A 67 -3.88 15.25 18.14
C ALA A 67 -4.05 13.73 18.16
N TYR A 68 -3.40 13.04 17.21
CA TYR A 68 -3.19 11.61 17.30
C TYR A 68 -2.03 11.32 18.26
N ASN A 69 -2.34 10.95 19.50
CA ASN A 69 -1.33 10.75 20.55
C ASN A 69 -0.62 9.38 20.49
N GLY A 70 -1.03 8.48 19.59
CA GLY A 70 -0.47 7.13 19.45
C GLY A 70 -0.57 6.23 20.69
N ILE A 71 -1.20 6.72 21.76
CA ILE A 71 -1.31 6.13 23.08
C ILE A 71 -2.65 6.59 23.64
N TYR A 72 -3.70 5.82 23.40
CA TYR A 72 -4.91 5.99 24.18
C TYR A 72 -4.78 5.17 25.47
N ASP A 73 -5.19 5.79 26.59
CA ASP A 73 -5.41 5.12 27.87
C ASP A 73 -6.06 3.76 27.65
N GLU A 74 -5.64 2.76 28.42
CA GLU A 74 -6.00 1.34 28.35
C GLU A 74 -7.50 1.05 28.60
N MET A 75 -8.41 1.84 28.05
CA MET A 75 -9.82 1.56 27.98
C MET A 75 -10.06 0.52 26.88
N GLU A 76 -10.98 -0.39 27.18
CA GLU A 76 -11.11 -1.71 26.57
C GLU A 76 -11.51 -1.83 25.08
N PRO A 77 -11.88 -0.82 24.25
CA PRO A 77 -12.22 -1.15 22.87
C PRO A 77 -11.01 -1.41 21.94
N PHE A 78 -9.75 -1.18 22.36
CA PHE A 78 -8.58 -1.24 21.48
C PHE A 78 -7.58 -2.37 21.77
N THR A 79 -8.04 -3.51 22.27
CA THR A 79 -7.16 -4.69 22.49
C THR A 79 -6.64 -5.29 21.18
N ARG A 80 -7.40 -5.20 20.08
CA ARG A 80 -7.05 -5.78 18.78
C ARG A 80 -6.26 -4.80 17.90
N PRO A 81 -5.19 -5.25 17.21
CA PRO A 81 -4.47 -4.41 16.25
C PRO A 81 -5.36 -3.78 15.16
N ALA A 82 -6.40 -4.47 14.71
CA ALA A 82 -7.35 -3.93 13.73
C ALA A 82 -8.14 -2.71 14.24
N ASN A 83 -8.53 -2.70 15.53
CA ASN A 83 -9.26 -1.57 16.10
C ASN A 83 -8.35 -0.33 16.21
N ARG A 84 -7.07 -0.54 16.54
CA ARG A 84 -6.06 0.52 16.57
C ARG A 84 -5.78 1.06 15.16
N ALA A 85 -5.64 0.16 14.17
CA ALA A 85 -5.47 0.53 12.78
C ALA A 85 -6.67 1.31 12.22
N TYR A 86 -7.88 1.00 12.70
CA TYR A 86 -9.08 1.76 12.34
C TYR A 86 -9.03 3.21 12.84
N GLU A 87 -8.62 3.43 14.08
CA GLU A 87 -8.45 4.80 14.61
C GLU A 87 -7.33 5.56 13.86
N MET A 88 -6.19 4.92 13.63
CA MET A 88 -5.14 5.49 12.76
C MET A 88 -5.70 5.89 11.39
N ASN A 89 -6.52 5.03 10.79
CA ASN A 89 -7.12 5.30 9.48
C ASN A 89 -8.07 6.51 9.51
N LYS A 90 -8.79 6.75 10.61
CA LYS A 90 -9.66 7.94 10.74
C LYS A 90 -8.83 9.22 10.65
N HIS A 91 -7.76 9.32 11.45
CA HIS A 91 -6.85 10.48 11.40
C HIS A 91 -6.18 10.61 10.03
N LEU A 92 -5.65 9.51 9.49
CA LEU A 92 -5.06 9.47 8.15
C LEU A 92 -6.05 9.94 7.06
N SER A 93 -7.29 9.45 7.11
CA SER A 93 -8.30 9.79 6.12
C SER A 93 -8.72 11.26 6.20
N HIS A 94 -8.85 11.80 7.41
CA HIS A 94 -9.10 13.23 7.63
C HIS A 94 -7.94 14.08 7.12
N TYR A 95 -6.71 13.70 7.44
CA TYR A 95 -5.52 14.39 6.95
C TYR A 95 -5.45 14.42 5.41
N ILE A 96 -5.62 13.26 4.75
CA ILE A 96 -5.64 13.20 3.28
C ILE A 96 -6.77 14.06 2.70
N TYR A 97 -7.95 14.04 3.33
CA TYR A 97 -9.08 14.86 2.91
C TYR A 97 -8.78 16.35 3.06
N TYR A 98 -8.22 16.76 4.19
CA TYR A 98 -7.76 18.14 4.42
C TYR A 98 -6.78 18.59 3.34
N CYS A 99 -5.71 17.82 3.10
CA CYS A 99 -4.77 18.11 2.02
C CYS A 99 -5.42 18.13 0.64
N SER A 100 -6.54 17.42 0.43
CA SER A 100 -7.27 17.47 -0.84
C SER A 100 -8.13 18.71 -1.03
N LEU A 101 -8.61 19.30 0.07
CA LEU A 101 -9.43 20.50 0.02
C LEU A 101 -8.60 21.79 -0.07
N PHE A 102 -7.47 21.84 0.62
CA PHE A 102 -6.73 23.07 0.86
C PHE A 102 -5.41 23.17 0.08
N CYS A 103 -5.05 22.15 -0.72
CA CYS A 103 -3.88 22.26 -1.60
C CYS A 103 -4.21 23.15 -2.81
N GLU A 104 -3.43 24.21 -2.99
CA GLU A 104 -3.62 25.18 -4.07
C GLU A 104 -3.04 24.72 -5.42
N GLU A 105 -2.12 23.75 -5.43
CA GLU A 105 -1.52 23.20 -6.65
C GLU A 105 -2.36 22.09 -7.31
N GLU A 106 -2.26 21.98 -8.63
CA GLU A 106 -2.91 20.93 -9.42
C GLU A 106 -2.38 19.55 -9.02
N ARG A 107 -3.28 18.70 -8.50
CA ARG A 107 -2.90 17.36 -8.03
C ARG A 107 -2.96 16.36 -9.16
N THR A 108 -2.11 15.34 -9.08
CA THR A 108 -2.25 14.14 -9.91
C THR A 108 -3.68 13.60 -9.77
N PRO A 109 -4.37 13.27 -10.89
CA PRO A 109 -5.81 12.96 -10.91
C PRO A 109 -6.12 11.55 -10.39
N TRP A 110 -5.68 11.24 -9.17
CA TRP A 110 -5.99 9.99 -8.48
C TRP A 110 -7.49 9.88 -8.27
N THR A 111 -8.08 8.80 -8.76
CA THR A 111 -9.49 8.48 -8.55
C THR A 111 -9.64 7.57 -7.35
N THR A 112 -10.68 7.83 -6.55
CA THR A 112 -11.08 6.97 -5.42
C THR A 112 -12.51 6.53 -5.65
N LYS A 113 -12.78 5.23 -5.48
CA LYS A 113 -14.14 4.65 -5.49
C LYS A 113 -14.36 3.83 -4.22
N CYS A 114 -15.59 3.38 -3.99
CA CYS A 114 -15.83 2.39 -2.95
C CYS A 114 -14.98 1.15 -3.25
N VAL A 115 -14.40 0.52 -2.23
CA VAL A 115 -13.51 -0.64 -2.43
C VAL A 115 -14.22 -1.77 -3.18
N GLY A 116 -15.51 -1.98 -2.91
CA GLY A 116 -16.33 -2.98 -3.60
C GLY A 116 -16.61 -2.70 -5.08
N ASP A 117 -16.40 -1.47 -5.56
CA ASP A 117 -16.58 -1.11 -6.97
C ASP A 117 -15.36 -1.50 -7.81
N TYR A 118 -14.23 -1.78 -7.16
CA TYR A 118 -13.05 -2.27 -7.84
C TYR A 118 -13.16 -3.77 -8.12
N PRO A 119 -12.68 -4.26 -9.28
CA PRO A 119 -12.71 -5.69 -9.62
C PRO A 119 -11.65 -6.52 -8.87
N PHE A 120 -11.03 -5.96 -7.83
CA PHE A 120 -9.98 -6.61 -7.07
C PHE A 120 -10.57 -7.62 -6.08
N GLN A 121 -10.11 -8.85 -6.15
CA GLN A 121 -10.58 -9.93 -5.29
C GLN A 121 -9.51 -10.29 -4.24
N GLY A 122 -9.95 -10.80 -3.08
CA GLY A 122 -9.03 -11.25 -2.02
C GLY A 122 -8.42 -10.11 -1.19
N LEU A 123 -9.03 -8.93 -1.22
CA LEU A 123 -8.61 -7.77 -0.43
C LEU A 123 -9.07 -7.81 1.03
N TYR A 124 -9.91 -8.78 1.39
CA TYR A 124 -10.44 -8.96 2.74
C TYR A 124 -10.33 -10.41 3.17
N LYS A 125 -10.05 -10.60 4.47
CA LYS A 125 -10.21 -11.86 5.19
C LYS A 125 -10.85 -11.54 6.53
N TYR A 126 -12.05 -12.08 6.76
CA TYR A 126 -12.80 -11.87 8.00
C TYR A 126 -12.40 -12.84 9.11
N ALA A 127 -11.90 -14.03 8.75
CA ALA A 127 -11.37 -14.99 9.71
C ALA A 127 -10.02 -14.51 10.27
N GLU A 128 -9.75 -14.81 11.54
CA GLU A 128 -8.51 -14.37 12.18
C GLU A 128 -7.26 -15.08 11.60
N PRO A 129 -6.09 -14.40 11.56
CA PRO A 129 -5.95 -12.95 11.68
C PRO A 129 -6.63 -12.24 10.50
N ALA A 130 -7.50 -11.29 10.82
CA ALA A 130 -8.28 -10.53 9.84
C ALA A 130 -7.43 -9.45 9.15
N TYR A 131 -7.78 -9.13 7.92
CA TYR A 131 -7.21 -8.00 7.19
C TYR A 131 -8.22 -7.45 6.18
N GLY A 132 -8.01 -6.21 5.75
CA GLY A 132 -8.90 -5.57 4.80
C GLY A 132 -8.35 -4.27 4.24
N CYS A 133 -9.02 -3.77 3.21
CA CYS A 133 -8.72 -2.49 2.61
C CYS A 133 -9.73 -1.41 3.07
N TYR A 134 -9.24 -0.24 3.47
CA TYR A 134 -10.09 0.93 3.76
C TYR A 134 -10.31 1.81 2.54
N ARG A 135 -9.28 1.96 1.70
CA ARG A 135 -9.30 2.86 0.57
C ARG A 135 -8.44 2.31 -0.56
N ILE A 136 -8.92 2.44 -1.78
CA ILE A 136 -8.16 2.18 -3.00
C ILE A 136 -8.19 3.44 -3.84
N THR A 137 -7.03 3.80 -4.38
CA THR A 137 -6.93 4.86 -5.37
C THR A 137 -6.19 4.35 -6.62
N ASP A 138 -6.62 4.80 -7.78
CA ASP A 138 -6.04 4.43 -9.07
C ASP A 138 -6.00 5.63 -10.02
N LEU A 139 -5.42 5.44 -11.20
CA LEU A 139 -5.46 6.42 -12.28
C LEU A 139 -6.36 5.94 -13.41
N ASN A 140 -7.23 6.83 -13.87
CA ASN A 140 -8.07 6.58 -15.03
C ASN A 140 -7.34 6.88 -16.36
N ASP A 141 -6.09 6.43 -16.46
CA ASP A 141 -5.23 6.60 -17.62
C ASP A 141 -4.69 5.23 -18.05
N PRO A 142 -4.74 4.84 -19.34
CA PRO A 142 -4.21 3.55 -19.82
C PRO A 142 -2.66 3.44 -19.76
N THR A 143 -1.95 4.55 -19.57
CA THR A 143 -0.48 4.58 -19.44
C THR A 143 -0.02 4.31 -18.02
N TYR A 144 -0.90 4.47 -17.02
CA TYR A 144 -0.54 4.33 -15.61
C TYR A 144 -1.32 3.19 -14.93
N PRO A 145 -0.78 1.96 -14.89
CA PRO A 145 -1.39 0.82 -14.19
C PRO A 145 -1.25 0.90 -12.65
N HIS A 146 -0.89 2.07 -12.12
CA HIS A 146 -0.61 2.31 -10.71
C HIS A 146 -1.88 2.18 -9.85
N VAL A 147 -1.72 1.57 -8.69
CA VAL A 147 -2.77 1.48 -7.66
C VAL A 147 -2.14 1.80 -6.31
N LYS A 148 -2.82 2.60 -5.49
CA LYS A 148 -2.50 2.77 -4.07
C LYS A 148 -3.63 2.18 -3.24
N ALA A 149 -3.31 1.65 -2.06
CA ALA A 149 -4.33 1.23 -1.11
C ALA A 149 -3.91 1.50 0.33
N VAL A 150 -4.89 1.83 1.16
CA VAL A 150 -4.75 1.86 2.63
C VAL A 150 -5.39 0.59 3.17
N MET A 151 -4.64 -0.17 3.95
CA MET A 151 -5.04 -1.48 4.44
C MET A 151 -4.85 -1.60 5.95
N TYR A 152 -5.70 -2.39 6.60
CA TYR A 152 -5.47 -2.80 7.98
C TYR A 152 -5.07 -4.26 8.06
N ASN A 153 -4.27 -4.57 9.06
CA ASN A 153 -3.92 -5.92 9.47
C ASN A 153 -4.20 -6.09 10.95
N ASN A 154 -4.86 -7.18 11.33
CA ASN A 154 -5.08 -7.55 12.73
C ASN A 154 -3.86 -8.25 13.36
N MET A 155 -2.66 -7.89 12.90
CA MET A 155 -1.35 -8.34 13.40
C MET A 155 -0.36 -7.19 13.27
N VAL A 156 0.74 -7.26 14.03
CA VAL A 156 1.82 -6.27 14.00
C VAL A 156 3.07 -6.94 13.46
N ALA A 157 3.48 -6.56 12.26
CA ALA A 157 4.67 -7.12 11.63
C ALA A 157 5.96 -6.62 12.29
N THR A 158 7.04 -7.36 12.06
CA THR A 158 8.41 -6.90 12.26
C THR A 158 9.00 -6.42 10.93
N ASP A 159 10.11 -5.67 11.00
CA ASP A 159 10.82 -5.17 9.82
C ASP A 159 11.39 -6.31 8.94
N SER A 160 11.60 -7.48 9.55
CA SER A 160 12.08 -8.70 8.87
C SER A 160 10.98 -9.58 8.26
N THR A 161 9.71 -9.15 8.32
CA THR A 161 8.56 -9.97 7.92
C THR A 161 7.56 -9.20 7.08
N ILE A 162 6.88 -9.90 6.16
CA ILE A 162 5.72 -9.39 5.41
C ILE A 162 4.47 -10.16 5.82
N LEU A 163 3.37 -9.48 6.13
CA LEU A 163 2.11 -10.13 6.49
C LEU A 163 1.42 -10.67 5.24
N HIS A 164 0.71 -11.78 5.39
CA HIS A 164 -0.17 -12.30 4.35
C HIS A 164 -1.20 -11.26 3.90
N GLY A 165 -1.76 -10.51 4.85
CA GLY A 165 -2.71 -9.42 4.57
C GLY A 165 -2.12 -8.20 3.87
N GLU A 166 -0.81 -8.18 3.60
CA GLU A 166 -0.15 -7.19 2.72
C GLU A 166 0.18 -7.83 1.38
N LEU A 167 0.92 -8.95 1.41
CA LEU A 167 1.47 -9.57 0.21
C LEU A 167 0.38 -10.12 -0.72
N PHE A 168 -0.61 -10.82 -0.16
CA PHE A 168 -1.66 -11.44 -0.99
C PHE A 168 -2.50 -10.37 -1.71
N PRO A 169 -3.01 -9.31 -1.04
CA PRO A 169 -3.67 -8.20 -1.72
C PRO A 169 -2.83 -7.53 -2.81
N ILE A 170 -1.54 -7.26 -2.57
CA ILE A 170 -0.61 -6.70 -3.57
C ILE A 170 -0.64 -7.54 -4.85
N VAL A 171 -0.41 -8.85 -4.73
CA VAL A 171 -0.37 -9.76 -5.88
C VAL A 171 -1.73 -9.82 -6.58
N ARG A 172 -2.84 -9.80 -5.84
CA ARG A 172 -4.19 -9.80 -6.42
C ARG A 172 -4.50 -8.51 -7.20
N ILE A 173 -4.07 -7.36 -6.70
CA ILE A 173 -4.19 -6.08 -7.40
C ILE A 173 -3.39 -6.13 -8.70
N MET A 174 -2.11 -6.53 -8.65
CA MET A 174 -1.25 -6.65 -9.82
C MET A 174 -1.84 -7.57 -10.89
N ILE A 175 -2.28 -8.77 -10.50
CA ILE A 175 -2.94 -9.71 -11.40
C ILE A 175 -4.10 -9.00 -12.10
N THR A 176 -5.02 -8.42 -11.33
CA THR A 176 -6.23 -7.79 -11.87
C THR A 176 -5.90 -6.66 -12.83
N GLN A 177 -4.92 -5.81 -12.51
CA GLN A 177 -4.44 -4.75 -13.40
C GLN A 177 -3.92 -5.34 -14.72
N PHE A 178 -3.07 -6.37 -14.69
CA PHE A 178 -2.58 -7.02 -15.90
C PHE A 178 -3.68 -7.69 -16.75
N TRP A 179 -4.84 -8.03 -16.17
CA TRP A 179 -5.98 -8.56 -16.93
C TRP A 179 -6.84 -7.47 -17.58
N LYS A 180 -6.70 -6.20 -17.20
CA LYS A 180 -7.44 -5.11 -17.83
C LYS A 180 -6.88 -4.84 -19.23
N ARG A 181 -7.76 -4.87 -20.24
CA ARG A 181 -7.39 -4.63 -21.65
C ARG A 181 -6.68 -3.28 -21.85
N LYS A 182 -7.06 -2.24 -21.10
CA LYS A 182 -6.43 -0.92 -21.17
C LYS A 182 -4.93 -0.92 -20.81
N PHE A 183 -4.45 -1.94 -20.11
CA PHE A 183 -3.05 -2.11 -19.71
C PHE A 183 -2.35 -3.23 -20.48
N ALA A 184 -2.85 -3.61 -21.66
CA ALA A 184 -2.27 -4.71 -22.45
C ALA A 184 -0.80 -4.45 -22.86
N HIS A 185 -0.42 -3.19 -23.01
CA HIS A 185 0.94 -2.75 -23.35
C HIS A 185 1.84 -2.51 -22.13
N GLN A 186 1.29 -2.64 -20.92
CA GLN A 186 2.04 -2.43 -19.70
C GLN A 186 2.70 -3.74 -19.27
N MET A 187 3.99 -3.62 -18.97
CA MET A 187 4.86 -4.68 -18.48
C MET A 187 5.10 -4.58 -16.98
N VAL A 188 4.65 -3.52 -16.31
CA VAL A 188 4.72 -3.42 -14.85
C VAL A 188 3.37 -2.94 -14.32
N SER A 189 2.96 -3.43 -13.15
CA SER A 189 1.76 -2.96 -12.45
C SER A 189 2.16 -2.55 -11.04
N PRO A 190 2.61 -1.30 -10.83
CA PRO A 190 3.04 -0.85 -9.51
C PRO A 190 1.86 -0.77 -8.53
N VAL A 191 2.10 -1.22 -7.30
CA VAL A 191 1.14 -1.16 -6.20
C VAL A 191 1.82 -0.55 -4.99
N LEU A 192 1.20 0.48 -4.42
CA LEU A 192 1.64 1.08 -3.16
C LEU A 192 0.62 0.76 -2.06
N ILE A 193 1.06 0.16 -0.97
CA ILE A 193 0.20 -0.11 0.20
C ILE A 193 0.64 0.73 1.38
N ILE A 194 -0.28 1.43 2.02
CA ILE A 194 -0.10 1.92 3.39
C ILE A 194 -0.73 0.87 4.30
N SER A 195 0.11 0.07 4.97
CA SER A 195 -0.29 -1.01 5.86
C SER A 195 -0.35 -0.51 7.30
N LEU A 196 -1.57 -0.47 7.85
CA LEU A 196 -1.85 -0.09 9.22
C LEU A 196 -1.94 -1.35 10.08
N MET A 197 -1.12 -1.42 11.11
CA MET A 197 -0.91 -2.63 11.92
C MET A 197 -0.77 -2.26 13.39
N GLY A 198 -1.89 -2.26 14.11
CA GLY A 198 -1.92 -1.73 15.47
C GLY A 198 -1.80 -0.21 15.46
N PHE A 199 -0.86 0.34 16.25
CA PHE A 199 -0.47 1.76 16.21
C PHE A 199 0.75 2.02 15.31
N LYS A 200 1.19 1.00 14.57
CA LYS A 200 2.27 1.11 13.59
C LYS A 200 1.69 1.19 12.20
N ALA A 201 2.42 1.88 11.33
CA ALA A 201 2.16 1.85 9.90
C ALA A 201 3.49 1.65 9.17
N ARG A 202 3.42 1.00 8.02
CA ARG A 202 4.50 1.01 7.03
C ARG A 202 3.92 1.18 5.65
N VAL A 203 4.70 1.72 4.75
CA VAL A 203 4.33 1.74 3.33
C VAL A 203 5.05 0.60 2.62
N ILE A 204 4.48 0.08 1.55
CA ILE A 204 5.10 -0.93 0.71
C ILE A 204 4.93 -0.49 -0.73
N GLU A 205 6.02 -0.20 -1.44
CA GLU A 205 6.00 -0.14 -2.90
C GLU A 205 6.35 -1.53 -3.44
N ALA A 206 5.45 -2.10 -4.23
CA ALA A 206 5.64 -3.41 -4.84
C ALA A 206 5.41 -3.34 -6.36
N TYR A 207 6.26 -4.03 -7.10
CA TYR A 207 6.14 -4.22 -8.53
C TYR A 207 6.72 -5.57 -8.94
N PHE A 208 6.31 -6.05 -10.12
CA PHE A 208 6.77 -7.32 -10.67
C PHE A 208 7.62 -7.05 -11.92
N GLU A 209 8.90 -7.38 -11.85
CA GLU A 209 9.91 -7.14 -12.89
C GLU A 209 10.78 -8.40 -13.04
N ASP A 210 10.27 -9.43 -13.74
CA ASP A 210 10.87 -10.79 -13.87
C ASP A 210 11.37 -11.48 -12.56
N GLN A 211 11.22 -10.79 -11.42
CA GLN A 211 11.38 -11.08 -10.00
C GLN A 211 10.55 -10.00 -9.27
N THR A 212 10.08 -10.27 -8.05
CA THR A 212 9.23 -9.32 -7.31
C THR A 212 10.13 -8.49 -6.40
N ARG A 213 10.04 -7.15 -6.44
CA ARG A 213 10.69 -6.28 -5.45
C ARG A 213 9.64 -5.61 -4.58
N SER A 214 9.91 -5.50 -3.28
CA SER A 214 9.05 -4.85 -2.31
C SER A 214 9.90 -3.93 -1.43
N HIS A 215 9.54 -2.66 -1.34
CA HIS A 215 10.27 -1.63 -0.59
C HIS A 215 9.43 -1.14 0.59
N ALA A 216 9.97 -1.01 1.81
CA ALA A 216 9.25 -0.44 2.98
C ALA A 216 9.96 0.77 3.64
N PRO A 217 9.27 1.90 3.96
CA PRO A 217 9.90 3.10 4.50
C PRO A 217 9.55 3.42 5.95
N ASP A 218 10.30 4.39 6.47
CA ASP A 218 9.91 5.32 7.53
C ASP A 218 9.47 6.67 6.94
N LYS A 219 8.22 7.05 7.24
CA LYS A 219 7.64 8.42 7.26
C LYS A 219 7.86 9.31 6.02
N TYR A 220 6.92 9.38 5.06
CA TYR A 220 6.44 10.58 4.30
C TYR A 220 5.29 10.15 3.34
N TRP A 221 4.48 11.10 2.88
CA TRP A 221 3.19 10.88 2.18
C TRP A 221 3.33 10.57 0.68
N TYR A 222 2.55 9.61 0.17
CA TYR A 222 2.58 9.16 -1.23
C TYR A 222 1.37 9.63 -2.03
N MET A 223 1.31 10.93 -2.28
CA MET A 223 0.30 11.53 -3.18
C MET A 223 0.94 12.10 -4.46
N GLY A 224 2.25 11.95 -4.64
CA GLY A 224 2.95 12.38 -5.85
C GLY A 224 2.52 11.62 -7.12
N PRO A 225 2.95 12.11 -8.29
CA PRO A 225 2.64 11.50 -9.58
C PRO A 225 3.22 10.09 -9.71
N PRO A 226 2.65 9.24 -10.58
CA PRO A 226 3.32 8.02 -11.01
C PRO A 226 4.64 8.38 -11.71
N ILE A 227 5.67 7.58 -11.47
CA ILE A 227 7.00 7.71 -12.08
C ILE A 227 7.44 6.34 -12.61
N GLY A 228 8.61 6.29 -13.27
CA GLY A 228 9.15 5.05 -13.84
C GLY A 228 8.50 4.64 -15.16
N ASP A 229 9.25 3.88 -15.97
CA ASP A 229 8.74 3.30 -17.22
C ASP A 229 7.98 2.01 -16.91
N THR A 230 6.72 1.93 -17.34
CA THR A 230 5.87 0.74 -17.17
C THR A 230 5.73 -0.09 -18.45
N ILE A 231 6.32 0.38 -19.57
CA ILE A 231 6.29 -0.25 -20.90
C ILE A 231 7.57 -1.06 -21.15
N ARG A 232 8.73 -0.61 -20.64
CA ARG A 232 10.00 -1.33 -20.71
C ARG A 232 10.41 -1.82 -19.31
N ALA A 233 10.76 -3.10 -19.20
CA ALA A 233 11.50 -3.58 -18.02
C ALA A 233 12.89 -2.93 -18.05
N ALA A 234 13.36 -2.40 -16.93
CA ALA A 234 14.64 -1.71 -16.83
C ALA A 234 15.82 -2.70 -16.86
#